data_AF-A0AAD9H271-F1
#
_entry.id   AF-A0AAD9H271-F1
#
_cell.length_a   1.000
_cell.length_b   1.000
_cell.length_c   1.000
_cell.angle_alpha   90.00
_cell.angle_beta   90.00
_cell.angle_gamma   90.00
#
_symmetry.space_group_name_H-M   'P 1'
#
loop_
_entity.id
_entity.type
_entity.pdbx_description
1 polymer ?
#
loop_
_entity_poly.entity_id
_entity_poly.type
_entity_poly.pdbx_seq_one_letter_code
_entity_poly.pdbx_strand_id
1 'polypeptide(L)'
;MSDPTIPETTTALVLPAVNEPLNLEKTPTIKAAPAGSVLVHVLGTSVRPHNRAGSSGKSPLPLPVPYNPGDSGVGRVLAVGPDAVAVRPGQLVYLNGFYLARDDPEGTRVLAGLHNGFGDPGRAKLFGQLGGLGAAGLRAGETVVVAPATGYFSSAVAEIAEIAAQIGCRVVALSRSASKLGPLAGRHPRIAATASPHHLAVSLASLPPFGRAVFLGMIFDVRVNYMSLMARNITVKGQHIFIR
;
A
#
# COMPACT_ATOMS: atom_id res chain seq x y z
N MET A 1 -0.25 2.32 30.03
CA MET A 1 0.01 1.10 29.24
C MET A 1 1.47 0.75 29.41
N SER A 2 1.84 -0.52 29.49
CA SER A 2 3.25 -0.93 29.48
C SER A 2 3.87 -0.67 28.11
N ASP A 3 5.16 -0.32 28.06
CA ASP A 3 5.89 -0.27 26.80
C ASP A 3 5.94 -1.66 26.14
N PRO A 4 5.87 -1.74 24.80
CA PRO A 4 5.83 -3.01 24.09
C PRO A 4 7.21 -3.69 24.12
N THR A 5 7.26 -4.89 24.69
CA THR A 5 8.50 -5.67 24.82
C THR A 5 9.09 -6.00 23.45
N ILE A 6 10.35 -5.62 23.22
CA ILE A 6 11.07 -5.94 21.98
C ILE A 6 11.49 -7.42 22.04
N PRO A 7 11.09 -8.27 21.08
CA PRO A 7 11.53 -9.66 21.03
C PRO A 7 13.01 -9.74 20.70
N GLU A 8 13.70 -10.80 21.14
CA GLU A 8 15.15 -10.92 20.90
C GLU A 8 15.52 -11.32 19.47
N THR A 9 14.63 -12.06 18.80
CA THR A 9 14.78 -12.50 17.42
C THR A 9 13.55 -12.13 16.61
N THR A 10 13.77 -11.70 15.37
CA THR A 10 12.74 -11.53 14.35
C THR A 10 12.78 -12.69 13.36
N THR A 11 11.67 -12.96 12.68
CA THR A 11 11.61 -13.93 11.57
C THR A 11 11.21 -13.19 10.30
N ALA A 12 12.04 -13.25 9.27
CA ALA A 12 11.78 -12.69 7.95
C ALA A 12 11.43 -13.82 6.96
N LEU A 13 10.59 -13.49 5.98
CA LEU A 13 10.46 -14.29 4.77
C LEU A 13 11.47 -13.75 3.75
N VAL A 14 12.27 -14.63 3.16
CA VAL A 14 13.41 -14.28 2.29
C VAL A 14 13.33 -15.07 0.98
N LEU A 15 13.50 -14.37 -0.14
CA LEU A 15 13.73 -14.96 -1.46
C LEU A 15 15.25 -14.99 -1.71
N PRO A 16 15.93 -16.14 -1.62
CA PRO A 16 17.38 -16.22 -1.81
C PRO A 16 17.79 -15.97 -3.26
N ALA A 17 17.06 -16.54 -4.22
CA ALA A 17 17.25 -16.33 -5.65
C ALA A 17 15.93 -16.44 -6.43
N VAL A 18 15.94 -16.06 -7.71
CA VAL A 18 14.78 -16.19 -8.60
C VAL A 18 14.56 -17.67 -8.98
N ASN A 19 13.31 -18.13 -8.93
CA ASN A 19 12.84 -19.52 -9.03
C ASN A 19 13.13 -20.42 -7.81
N GLU A 20 13.77 -19.91 -6.76
CA GLU A 20 13.93 -20.64 -5.50
C GLU A 20 12.72 -20.45 -4.56
N PRO A 21 12.50 -21.38 -3.59
CA PRO A 21 11.46 -21.22 -2.59
C PRO A 21 11.73 -20.05 -1.64
N LEU A 22 10.66 -19.54 -1.02
CA LEU A 22 10.75 -18.53 0.03
C LEU A 22 11.11 -19.20 1.36
N ASN A 23 12.23 -18.79 1.96
CA ASN A 23 12.75 -19.32 3.22
C ASN A 23 12.30 -18.45 4.40
N LEU A 24 12.13 -19.08 5.58
CA LEU A 24 11.92 -18.36 6.84
C LEU A 24 13.24 -18.28 7.60
N GLU A 25 13.84 -17.09 7.63
CA GLU A 25 15.12 -16.84 8.28
C GLU A 25 14.92 -16.11 9.61
N LYS A 26 15.70 -16.49 10.63
CA LYS A 26 15.68 -15.84 11.94
C LYS A 26 16.93 -15.00 12.13
N THR A 27 16.75 -13.74 12.51
CA THR A 27 17.85 -12.80 12.76
C THR A 27 17.66 -12.09 14.11
N PRO A 28 18.74 -11.61 14.74
CA PRO A 28 18.63 -10.81 15.97
C PRO A 28 17.81 -9.53 15.71
N THR A 29 16.88 -9.22 16.61
CA THR A 29 16.08 -7.99 16.49
C THR A 29 16.93 -6.76 16.79
N ILE A 30 16.86 -5.74 15.94
CA ILE A 30 17.48 -4.44 16.18
C ILE A 30 16.80 -3.80 17.41
N LYS A 31 17.53 -3.68 18.53
CA LYS A 31 16.95 -3.28 19.83
C LYS A 31 16.68 -1.78 19.99
N ALA A 32 17.13 -0.93 19.06
CA ALA A 32 16.91 0.52 19.09
C ALA A 32 16.71 1.09 17.67
N ALA A 33 15.89 2.13 17.53
CA ALA A 33 15.70 2.83 16.26
C ALA A 33 16.71 4.02 16.14
N PRO A 34 17.53 4.08 15.07
CA PRO A 34 18.32 5.28 14.75
C PRO A 34 17.46 6.54 14.57
N ALA A 35 18.11 7.71 14.59
CA ALA A 35 17.46 8.98 14.25
C ALA A 35 16.81 8.92 12.85
N GLY A 36 15.66 9.58 12.69
CA GLY A 36 14.84 9.55 11.47
C GLY A 36 14.09 8.24 11.22
N SER A 37 14.11 7.29 12.17
CA SER A 37 13.52 5.94 11.98
C SER A 37 12.62 5.49 13.14
N VAL A 38 11.85 4.44 12.90
CA VAL A 38 11.00 3.77 13.91
C VAL A 38 11.10 2.26 13.74
N LEU A 39 11.16 1.53 14.86
CA LEU A 39 11.09 0.07 14.88
C LEU A 39 9.62 -0.34 15.01
N VAL A 40 9.13 -1.20 14.12
CA VAL A 40 7.70 -1.57 14.06
C VAL A 40 7.54 -3.09 14.03
N HIS A 41 6.73 -3.62 14.96
CA HIS A 41 6.25 -4.99 14.92
C HIS A 41 5.12 -5.10 13.90
N VAL A 42 5.38 -5.76 12.77
CA VAL A 42 4.41 -5.96 11.68
C VAL A 42 3.31 -6.91 12.16
N LEU A 43 2.06 -6.45 12.16
CA LEU A 43 0.87 -7.26 12.45
C LEU A 43 0.28 -7.91 11.18
N GLY A 44 0.51 -7.30 10.02
CA GLY A 44 0.13 -7.83 8.72
C GLY A 44 0.81 -7.08 7.58
N THR A 45 1.06 -7.78 6.48
CA THR A 45 1.67 -7.26 5.24
C THR A 45 0.90 -7.82 4.04
N SER A 46 0.89 -7.09 2.92
CA SER A 46 0.12 -7.50 1.74
C SER A 46 0.88 -8.55 0.89
N VAL A 47 0.19 -9.63 0.49
CA VAL A 47 0.74 -10.64 -0.43
C VAL A 47 0.28 -10.34 -1.85
N ARG A 48 1.10 -9.57 -2.58
CA ARG A 48 0.70 -8.99 -3.87
C ARG A 48 0.79 -10.03 -5.01
N PRO A 49 -0.22 -10.14 -5.90
CA PRO A 49 -0.23 -11.16 -6.96
C PRO A 49 1.00 -11.16 -7.89
N HIS A 50 1.61 -10.00 -8.14
CA HIS A 50 2.82 -9.87 -8.96
C HIS A 50 4.08 -10.40 -8.27
N ASN A 51 4.11 -10.53 -6.94
CA ASN A 51 5.26 -11.13 -6.22
C ASN A 51 5.52 -12.57 -6.71
N ARG A 52 4.46 -13.30 -7.09
CA ARG A 52 4.57 -14.64 -7.71
C ARG A 52 5.26 -14.62 -9.07
N ALA A 53 5.03 -13.57 -9.88
CA ALA A 53 5.70 -13.42 -11.17
C ALA A 53 7.17 -13.02 -10.98
N GLY A 54 7.47 -12.18 -9.99
CA GLY A 54 8.84 -11.83 -9.58
C GLY A 54 9.62 -13.06 -9.11
N SER A 55 9.08 -13.80 -8.14
CA SER A 55 9.75 -14.99 -7.58
C SER A 55 9.91 -16.12 -8.61
N SER A 56 9.07 -16.19 -9.65
CA SER A 56 9.18 -17.19 -10.72
C SER A 56 9.84 -16.67 -12.01
N GLY A 57 10.57 -15.55 -11.97
CA GLY A 57 11.29 -14.99 -13.13
C GLY A 57 10.43 -14.59 -14.33
N LYS A 58 9.11 -14.46 -14.15
CA LYS A 58 8.11 -14.13 -15.20
C LYS A 58 7.66 -12.66 -15.12
N SER A 59 8.27 -11.89 -14.22
CA SER A 59 8.09 -10.44 -14.13
C SER A 59 8.85 -9.75 -15.27
N PRO A 60 8.25 -8.76 -15.97
CA PRO A 60 8.99 -7.87 -16.87
C PRO A 60 9.85 -6.83 -16.11
N LEU A 61 9.84 -6.88 -14.78
CA LEU A 61 10.55 -5.98 -13.89
C LEU A 61 11.67 -6.72 -13.13
N PRO A 62 12.91 -6.17 -13.07
CA PRO A 62 14.02 -6.79 -12.38
C PRO A 62 13.84 -6.71 -10.85
N LEU A 63 13.82 -7.87 -10.20
CA LEU A 63 13.77 -8.02 -8.76
C LEU A 63 15.20 -8.23 -8.21
N PRO A 64 15.64 -7.50 -7.18
CA PRO A 64 16.90 -7.80 -6.49
C PRO A 64 16.76 -9.12 -5.72
N VAL A 65 17.89 -9.80 -5.49
CA VAL A 65 17.98 -10.98 -4.59
C VAL A 65 19.31 -10.94 -3.83
N PRO A 66 19.37 -11.40 -2.55
CA PRO A 66 18.25 -11.85 -1.74
C PRO A 66 17.27 -10.72 -1.40
N TYR A 67 15.98 -11.04 -1.25
CA TYR A 67 14.92 -10.04 -1.09
C TYR A 67 13.79 -10.50 -0.16
N ASN A 68 13.34 -9.60 0.72
CA ASN A 68 12.28 -9.87 1.69
C ASN A 68 10.94 -9.32 1.17
N PRO A 69 9.98 -10.15 0.72
CA PRO A 69 8.72 -9.66 0.16
C PRO A 69 7.79 -9.07 1.22
N GLY A 70 7.46 -7.79 1.08
CA GLY A 70 6.47 -7.08 1.90
C GLY A 70 6.81 -5.60 2.07
N ASP A 71 6.35 -4.76 1.16
CA ASP A 71 6.61 -3.31 1.15
C ASP A 71 5.52 -2.46 1.84
N SER A 72 4.33 -3.01 2.06
CA SER A 72 3.21 -2.32 2.74
C SER A 72 2.50 -3.21 3.76
N GLY A 73 2.03 -2.61 4.85
CA GLY A 73 1.39 -3.35 5.95
C GLY A 73 0.96 -2.48 7.11
N VAL A 74 0.48 -3.10 8.19
CA VAL A 74 0.12 -2.41 9.44
C VAL A 74 0.89 -3.05 10.60
N GLY A 75 1.35 -2.23 11.54
CA GLY A 75 2.13 -2.69 12.68
C GLY A 75 2.02 -1.80 13.91
N ARG A 76 2.67 -2.21 15.00
CA ARG A 76 2.80 -1.41 16.22
C ARG A 76 4.23 -0.95 16.42
N VAL A 77 4.40 0.32 16.74
CA VAL A 77 5.70 0.90 17.06
C VAL A 77 6.24 0.23 18.33
N LEU A 78 7.45 -0.32 18.24
CA LEU A 78 8.20 -0.85 19.37
C LEU A 78 9.11 0.22 19.97
N ALA A 79 9.87 0.92 19.12
CA ALA A 79 10.79 1.99 19.50
C ALA A 79 10.81 3.09 18.43
N VAL A 80 11.25 4.29 18.83
CA VAL A 80 11.37 5.47 17.95
C VAL A 80 12.75 6.09 18.08
N GLY A 81 13.23 6.75 17.02
CA GLY A 81 14.45 7.55 17.08
C GLY A 81 14.31 8.73 18.07
N PRO A 82 15.45 9.29 18.56
CA PRO A 82 15.45 10.38 19.54
C PRO A 82 14.83 11.70 19.03
N ASP A 83 14.66 11.84 17.71
CA ASP A 83 13.97 12.91 17.00
C ASP A 83 12.45 12.65 16.80
N ALA A 84 11.93 11.57 17.40
CA ALA A 84 10.54 11.10 17.46
C ALA A 84 9.45 12.09 17.95
N VAL A 85 9.19 13.20 17.25
CA VAL A 85 8.20 14.22 17.72
C VAL A 85 6.72 13.79 17.66
N ALA A 86 6.34 12.97 16.67
CA ALA A 86 4.93 12.68 16.36
C ALA A 86 4.48 11.23 16.61
N VAL A 87 5.42 10.28 16.65
CA VAL A 87 5.18 8.84 16.74
C VAL A 87 5.65 8.34 18.11
N ARG A 88 4.91 7.40 18.73
CA ARG A 88 5.18 6.89 20.08
C ARG A 88 5.16 5.36 20.14
N PRO A 89 5.89 4.70 21.05
CA PRO A 89 5.76 3.28 21.32
C PRO A 89 4.29 2.85 21.56
N GLY A 90 3.96 1.62 21.17
CA GLY A 90 2.61 1.03 21.24
C GLY A 90 1.61 1.53 20.18
N GLN A 91 1.87 2.67 19.55
CA GLN A 91 1.02 3.28 18.51
C GLN A 91 0.85 2.34 17.31
N LEU A 92 -0.39 2.23 16.81
CA LEU A 92 -0.69 1.54 15.56
C LEU A 92 -0.32 2.45 14.39
N VAL A 93 0.47 1.94 13.45
CA VAL A 93 0.98 2.69 12.29
C VAL A 93 0.81 1.88 11.00
N TYR A 94 0.60 2.60 9.90
CA TYR A 94 0.61 2.05 8.55
C TYR A 94 2.03 2.15 7.97
N LEU A 95 2.61 1.00 7.61
CA LEU A 95 3.88 0.83 6.91
C LEU A 95 3.64 0.89 5.41
N ASN A 96 4.47 1.63 4.69
CA ASN A 96 4.12 2.16 3.40
C ASN A 96 5.20 1.86 2.35
N GLY A 97 4.81 1.76 1.06
CA GLY A 97 5.65 1.19 0.00
C GLY A 97 6.52 2.11 -0.87
N PHE A 98 6.16 3.38 -1.17
CA PHE A 98 6.87 4.20 -2.18
C PHE A 98 7.54 5.49 -1.67
N TYR A 99 8.86 5.54 -1.59
CA TYR A 99 9.58 6.49 -0.76
C TYR A 99 9.55 7.91 -1.27
N LEU A 100 9.15 8.82 -0.39
CA LEU A 100 9.14 10.27 -0.60
C LEU A 100 10.57 10.81 -0.55
N ALA A 101 10.92 11.71 -1.46
CA ALA A 101 12.01 12.64 -1.18
C ALA A 101 11.60 13.59 -0.03
N ARG A 102 12.52 13.86 0.89
CA ARG A 102 12.28 14.80 2.01
C ARG A 102 11.88 16.19 1.52
N ASP A 103 12.53 16.63 0.44
CA ASP A 103 12.42 17.98 -0.10
C ASP A 103 11.38 18.07 -1.25
N ASP A 104 10.89 16.92 -1.74
CA ASP A 104 9.83 16.82 -2.75
C ASP A 104 8.92 15.57 -2.54
N PRO A 105 8.03 15.61 -1.53
CA PRO A 105 7.16 14.47 -1.20
C PRO A 105 5.98 14.24 -2.17
N GLU A 106 5.68 15.18 -3.06
CA GLU A 106 4.60 15.01 -4.06
C GLU A 106 5.14 14.69 -5.47
N GLY A 107 6.33 15.18 -5.85
CA GLY A 107 6.94 14.99 -7.16
C GLY A 107 8.00 13.89 -7.26
N THR A 108 8.57 13.41 -6.15
CA THR A 108 9.64 12.39 -6.17
C THR A 108 9.32 11.23 -5.23
N ARG A 109 8.95 10.08 -5.84
CA ARG A 109 8.26 8.95 -5.18
C ARG A 109 8.73 7.60 -5.77
N VAL A 110 9.20 6.64 -4.95
CA VAL A 110 9.94 5.44 -5.41
C VAL A 110 9.42 4.11 -4.81
N LEU A 111 8.75 3.24 -5.58
CA LEU A 111 8.08 2.02 -5.06
C LEU A 111 9.06 0.89 -4.73
N ALA A 112 9.21 0.58 -3.44
CA ALA A 112 10.02 -0.52 -2.95
C ALA A 112 9.44 -1.89 -3.36
N GLY A 113 10.34 -2.87 -3.54
CA GLY A 113 9.96 -4.27 -3.77
C GLY A 113 9.23 -4.57 -5.09
N LEU A 114 9.11 -3.59 -6.00
CA LEU A 114 8.55 -3.80 -7.34
C LEU A 114 9.64 -3.89 -8.42
N HIS A 115 10.61 -2.97 -8.44
CA HIS A 115 11.72 -2.99 -9.42
C HIS A 115 12.90 -2.09 -9.01
N ASN A 116 14.09 -2.36 -9.54
CA ASN A 116 15.30 -1.53 -9.34
C ASN A 116 15.33 -0.25 -10.21
N GLY A 117 14.19 0.40 -10.43
CA GLY A 117 14.06 1.54 -11.35
C GLY A 117 14.09 1.14 -12.83
N PHE A 118 14.24 2.13 -13.70
CA PHE A 118 14.50 1.98 -15.14
C PHE A 118 15.51 3.05 -15.59
N GLY A 119 16.44 2.68 -16.47
CA GLY A 119 17.44 3.60 -17.02
C GLY A 119 18.71 3.72 -16.18
N ASP A 120 19.10 4.96 -15.89
CA ASP A 120 20.43 5.34 -15.35
C ASP A 120 20.82 4.60 -14.05
N PRO A 121 22.08 4.12 -13.90
CA PRO A 121 22.53 3.42 -12.70
C PRO A 121 22.46 4.27 -11.41
N GLY A 122 22.52 5.60 -11.50
CA GLY A 122 22.26 6.49 -10.36
C GLY A 122 20.82 6.40 -9.86
N ARG A 123 19.84 6.21 -10.76
CA ARG A 123 18.44 5.94 -10.39
C ARG A 123 18.30 4.54 -9.76
N ALA A 124 18.95 3.52 -10.32
CA ALA A 124 18.94 2.17 -9.74
C ALA A 124 19.52 2.14 -8.31
N LYS A 125 20.57 2.92 -8.04
CA LYS A 125 21.13 3.09 -6.68
C LYS A 125 20.13 3.70 -5.69
N LEU A 126 19.37 4.72 -6.10
CA LEU A 126 18.30 5.30 -5.26
C LEU A 126 17.18 4.29 -4.97
N PHE A 127 16.72 3.56 -5.99
CA PHE A 127 15.69 2.51 -5.83
C PHE A 127 16.15 1.35 -4.92
N GLY A 128 17.46 1.06 -4.87
CA GLY A 128 18.04 0.07 -3.95
C GLY A 128 18.31 0.58 -2.52
N GLN A 129 18.17 1.88 -2.24
CA GLN A 129 18.53 2.48 -0.94
C GLN A 129 17.38 3.20 -0.21
N LEU A 130 16.26 3.55 -0.86
CA LEU A 130 15.18 4.36 -0.26
C LEU A 130 13.80 3.66 -0.24
N GLY A 131 13.25 3.49 0.98
CA GLY A 131 11.89 2.93 1.34
C GLY A 131 9.34 4.36 1.99
N GLY A 132 8.08 4.27 1.40
CA GLY A 132 6.75 4.76 1.88
C GLY A 132 6.11 6.02 1.29
N LEU A 133 4.88 5.88 0.75
CA LEU A 133 4.13 6.88 -0.05
C LEU A 133 2.82 7.38 0.58
N GLY A 134 2.72 8.65 0.96
CA GLY A 134 1.43 9.25 1.29
C GLY A 134 0.50 9.38 0.07
N ALA A 135 -0.58 8.58 -0.02
CA ALA A 135 -1.55 8.68 -1.12
C ALA A 135 -3.01 8.33 -0.77
N ALA A 136 -3.61 9.04 0.20
CA ALA A 136 -5.08 9.20 0.37
C ALA A 136 -5.46 10.05 1.60
N GLY A 137 -4.62 10.00 2.66
CA GLY A 137 -4.92 10.64 3.94
C GLY A 137 -6.00 9.93 4.76
N LEU A 138 -6.08 8.60 4.65
CA LEU A 138 -7.10 7.77 5.31
C LEU A 138 -7.02 7.88 6.83
N ARG A 139 -8.19 7.90 7.48
CA ARG A 139 -8.35 7.92 8.94
C ARG A 139 -9.23 6.75 9.38
N ALA A 140 -8.91 6.15 10.53
CA ALA A 140 -9.72 5.09 11.11
C ALA A 140 -11.19 5.52 11.26
N GLY A 141 -12.12 4.66 10.85
CA GLY A 141 -13.56 4.96 10.84
C GLY A 141 -14.10 5.63 9.57
N GLU A 142 -13.26 6.11 8.65
CA GLU A 142 -13.72 6.57 7.33
C GLU A 142 -14.30 5.40 6.51
N THR A 143 -15.13 5.71 5.49
CA THR A 143 -15.60 4.72 4.52
C THR A 143 -14.88 4.90 3.20
N VAL A 144 -14.24 3.84 2.69
CA VAL A 144 -13.43 3.85 1.47
C VAL A 144 -14.10 2.99 0.40
N VAL A 145 -14.45 3.62 -0.72
CA VAL A 145 -14.94 2.92 -1.92
C VAL A 145 -13.75 2.61 -2.84
N VAL A 146 -13.67 1.36 -3.29
CA VAL A 146 -12.50 0.81 -3.96
C VAL A 146 -12.91 0.18 -5.29
N ALA A 147 -12.64 0.86 -6.41
CA ALA A 147 -13.09 0.43 -7.74
C ALA A 147 -12.09 0.84 -8.85
N PRO A 148 -11.90 0.03 -9.91
CA PRO A 148 -12.41 -1.32 -10.11
C PRO A 148 -11.56 -2.36 -9.34
N ALA A 149 -12.15 -3.03 -8.34
CA ALA A 149 -11.43 -3.98 -7.48
C ALA A 149 -11.09 -5.33 -8.14
N THR A 150 -11.36 -5.52 -9.45
CA THR A 150 -11.03 -6.74 -10.20
C THR A 150 -10.52 -6.41 -11.61
N GLY A 151 -9.22 -6.57 -11.85
CA GLY A 151 -8.55 -6.34 -13.13
C GLY A 151 -7.04 -6.60 -13.05
N TYR A 152 -6.34 -6.58 -14.18
CA TYR A 152 -4.91 -6.95 -14.25
C TYR A 152 -4.01 -6.08 -13.34
N PHE A 153 -4.31 -4.78 -13.26
CA PHE A 153 -3.65 -3.82 -12.39
C PHE A 153 -4.40 -3.53 -11.07
N SER A 154 -5.45 -4.30 -10.73
CA SER A 154 -6.21 -4.09 -9.49
C SER A 154 -5.56 -4.69 -8.24
N SER A 155 -4.28 -5.08 -8.31
CA SER A 155 -3.49 -5.53 -7.17
C SER A 155 -3.35 -4.41 -6.12
N ALA A 156 -2.88 -3.22 -6.52
CA ALA A 156 -2.83 -2.04 -5.66
C ALA A 156 -4.21 -1.60 -5.15
N VAL A 157 -5.26 -1.87 -5.92
CA VAL A 157 -6.66 -1.56 -5.55
C VAL A 157 -7.14 -2.52 -4.44
N ALA A 158 -6.82 -3.82 -4.52
CA ALA A 158 -7.03 -4.76 -3.43
C ALA A 158 -6.15 -4.47 -2.20
N GLU A 159 -4.91 -4.02 -2.42
CA GLU A 159 -3.98 -3.58 -1.38
C GLU A 159 -4.58 -2.43 -0.56
N ILE A 160 -5.11 -1.40 -1.22
CA ILE A 160 -5.81 -0.27 -0.58
C ILE A 160 -7.04 -0.74 0.20
N ALA A 161 -7.78 -1.75 -0.29
CA ALA A 161 -8.91 -2.33 0.45
C ALA A 161 -8.46 -3.02 1.76
N GLU A 162 -7.37 -3.80 1.72
CA GLU A 162 -6.82 -4.45 2.91
C GLU A 162 -6.23 -3.42 3.90
N ILE A 163 -5.43 -2.49 3.41
CA ILE A 163 -4.80 -1.41 4.20
C ILE A 163 -5.86 -0.56 4.89
N ALA A 164 -6.86 -0.08 4.15
CA ALA A 164 -7.95 0.70 4.73
C ALA A 164 -8.71 -0.11 5.80
N ALA A 165 -8.97 -1.40 5.54
CA ALA A 165 -9.65 -2.27 6.48
C ALA A 165 -8.83 -2.54 7.77
N GLN A 166 -7.49 -2.64 7.67
CA GLN A 166 -6.57 -2.80 8.80
C GLN A 166 -6.35 -1.49 9.58
N ILE A 167 -6.31 -0.33 8.91
CA ILE A 167 -6.37 1.01 9.53
C ILE A 167 -7.68 1.21 10.30
N GLY A 168 -8.72 0.44 9.96
CA GLY A 168 -10.01 0.42 10.64
C GLY A 168 -11.12 1.16 9.91
N CYS A 169 -10.90 1.56 8.65
CA CYS A 169 -11.95 2.05 7.77
C CYS A 169 -13.01 0.95 7.48
N ARG A 170 -14.20 1.36 7.05
CA ARG A 170 -15.18 0.49 6.39
C ARG A 170 -14.89 0.48 4.90
N VAL A 171 -14.79 -0.68 4.27
CA VAL A 171 -14.33 -0.79 2.88
C VAL A 171 -15.41 -1.38 2.00
N VAL A 172 -15.63 -0.78 0.84
CA VAL A 172 -16.58 -1.25 -0.19
C VAL A 172 -15.82 -1.52 -1.48
N ALA A 173 -15.50 -2.78 -1.73
CA ALA A 173 -14.88 -3.24 -2.97
C ALA A 173 -15.94 -3.36 -4.07
N LEU A 174 -15.74 -2.62 -5.17
CA LEU A 174 -16.70 -2.44 -6.25
C LEU A 174 -16.11 -2.88 -7.59
N SER A 175 -16.85 -3.71 -8.32
CA SER A 175 -16.46 -4.20 -9.65
C SER A 175 -17.67 -4.49 -10.54
N ARG A 176 -17.43 -5.02 -11.75
CA ARG A 176 -18.47 -5.52 -12.67
C ARG A 176 -18.90 -6.96 -12.40
N SER A 177 -18.29 -7.66 -11.43
CA SER A 177 -18.44 -9.11 -11.24
C SER A 177 -18.29 -9.50 -9.77
N ALA A 178 -19.40 -9.86 -9.12
CA ALA A 178 -19.44 -10.23 -7.71
C ALA A 178 -18.62 -11.49 -7.40
N SER A 179 -18.67 -12.50 -8.29
CA SER A 179 -17.91 -13.75 -8.13
C SER A 179 -16.40 -13.54 -8.07
N LYS A 180 -15.87 -12.51 -8.75
CA LYS A 180 -14.44 -12.15 -8.69
C LYS A 180 -14.04 -11.36 -7.44
N LEU A 181 -15.00 -10.93 -6.60
CA LEU A 181 -14.74 -10.20 -5.35
C LEU A 181 -14.72 -11.11 -4.10
N GLY A 182 -15.25 -12.33 -4.18
CA GLY A 182 -15.25 -13.29 -3.05
C GLY A 182 -13.86 -13.47 -2.40
N PRO A 183 -12.78 -13.69 -3.18
CA PRO A 183 -11.42 -13.80 -2.65
C PRO A 183 -10.81 -12.53 -2.04
N LEU A 184 -11.52 -11.39 -2.07
CA LEU A 184 -11.13 -10.13 -1.43
C LEU A 184 -12.00 -9.84 -0.19
N ALA A 185 -13.33 -10.01 -0.28
CA ALA A 185 -14.22 -9.89 0.87
C ALA A 185 -13.90 -10.92 1.97
N GLY A 186 -13.54 -12.15 1.59
CA GLY A 186 -13.15 -13.20 2.53
C GLY A 186 -11.84 -12.93 3.30
N ARG A 187 -11.09 -11.86 3.00
CA ARG A 187 -9.82 -11.55 3.67
C ARG A 187 -9.98 -10.81 4.99
N HIS A 188 -11.03 -10.00 5.15
CA HIS A 188 -11.21 -9.19 6.36
C HIS A 188 -12.66 -8.73 6.55
N PRO A 189 -13.26 -8.85 7.75
CA PRO A 189 -14.69 -8.60 7.98
C PRO A 189 -15.14 -7.13 7.78
N ARG A 190 -14.21 -6.17 7.61
CA ARG A 190 -14.54 -4.79 7.24
C ARG A 190 -14.64 -4.54 5.72
N ILE A 191 -14.38 -5.54 4.87
CA ILE A 191 -14.45 -5.45 3.41
C ILE A 191 -15.79 -6.03 2.93
N ALA A 192 -16.71 -5.15 2.56
CA ALA A 192 -17.92 -5.52 1.82
C ALA A 192 -17.61 -5.56 0.32
N ALA A 193 -18.10 -6.59 -0.39
CA ALA A 193 -18.07 -6.66 -1.84
C ALA A 193 -19.45 -6.36 -2.43
N THR A 194 -19.49 -5.57 -3.51
CA THR A 194 -20.71 -5.39 -4.31
C THR A 194 -20.37 -5.16 -5.79
N ALA A 195 -21.32 -5.44 -6.68
CA ALA A 195 -21.11 -5.40 -8.12
C ALA A 195 -22.09 -4.47 -8.82
N SER A 196 -21.60 -3.74 -9.83
CA SER A 196 -22.40 -2.93 -10.73
C SER A 196 -21.74 -2.83 -12.10
N PRO A 197 -22.47 -2.95 -13.22
CA PRO A 197 -21.95 -2.61 -14.54
C PRO A 197 -21.33 -1.19 -14.55
N HIS A 198 -22.00 -0.25 -13.89
CA HIS A 198 -21.63 1.16 -13.79
C HIS A 198 -20.80 1.50 -12.55
N HIS A 199 -20.08 0.52 -11.98
CA HIS A 199 -19.22 0.63 -10.80
C HIS A 199 -18.47 1.97 -10.61
N LEU A 200 -17.84 2.55 -11.66
CA LEU A 200 -17.17 3.86 -11.56
C LEU A 200 -18.15 5.01 -11.26
N ALA A 201 -19.24 5.10 -12.02
CA ALA A 201 -20.27 6.13 -11.84
C ALA A 201 -20.98 5.98 -10.49
N VAL A 202 -21.25 4.74 -10.06
CA VAL A 202 -21.81 4.45 -8.72
C VAL A 202 -20.83 4.86 -7.61
N SER A 203 -19.54 4.57 -7.77
CA SER A 203 -18.50 4.97 -6.81
C SER A 203 -18.44 6.50 -6.65
N LEU A 204 -18.42 7.24 -7.76
CA LEU A 204 -18.42 8.70 -7.76
C LEU A 204 -19.75 9.29 -7.24
N ALA A 205 -20.88 8.64 -7.54
CA ALA A 205 -22.20 9.05 -7.03
C ALA A 205 -22.30 8.90 -5.50
N SER A 206 -21.70 7.84 -4.94
CA SER A 206 -21.76 7.53 -3.50
C SER A 206 -20.88 8.39 -2.59
N LEU A 207 -20.06 9.29 -3.14
CA LEU A 207 -19.22 10.18 -2.34
C LEU A 207 -20.07 11.18 -1.51
N PRO A 208 -19.76 11.39 -0.21
CA PRO A 208 -20.38 12.45 0.58
C PRO A 208 -19.93 13.84 0.10
N PRO A 209 -20.60 14.92 0.54
CA PRO A 209 -20.04 16.26 0.42
C PRO A 209 -18.60 16.34 0.96
N PHE A 210 -17.74 17.08 0.26
CA PHE A 210 -16.29 17.16 0.50
C PHE A 210 -15.53 15.82 0.33
N GLY A 211 -16.16 14.83 -0.29
CA GLY A 211 -15.56 13.54 -0.65
C GLY A 211 -14.42 13.67 -1.67
N ARG A 212 -13.56 12.65 -1.72
CA ARG A 212 -12.36 12.61 -2.56
C ARG A 212 -12.37 11.38 -3.46
N ALA A 213 -12.13 11.56 -4.75
CA ALA A 213 -11.83 10.51 -5.71
C ALA A 213 -10.35 10.55 -6.10
N VAL A 214 -9.68 9.40 -6.13
CA VAL A 214 -8.30 9.28 -6.59
C VAL A 214 -8.23 8.20 -7.68
N PHE A 215 -7.74 8.56 -8.87
CA PHE A 215 -7.59 7.64 -9.99
C PHE A 215 -6.14 7.17 -10.11
N LEU A 216 -5.93 5.87 -9.87
CA LEU A 216 -4.61 5.24 -9.65
C LEU A 216 -4.18 4.24 -10.74
N GLY A 217 -4.93 4.14 -11.84
CA GLY A 217 -4.70 3.14 -12.88
C GLY A 217 -5.17 3.57 -14.26
N MET A 218 -4.73 2.84 -15.28
CA MET A 218 -5.00 3.19 -16.68
C MET A 218 -6.47 2.91 -17.06
N ILE A 219 -7.28 3.98 -17.05
CA ILE A 219 -8.65 4.02 -17.58
C ILE A 219 -8.69 5.19 -18.58
N PHE A 220 -9.06 4.91 -19.83
CA PHE A 220 -8.90 5.85 -20.95
C PHE A 220 -10.03 6.90 -21.08
N ASP A 221 -11.25 6.58 -20.63
CA ASP A 221 -12.37 7.52 -20.54
C ASP A 221 -13.09 7.33 -19.19
N VAL A 222 -13.40 8.44 -18.53
CA VAL A 222 -14.16 8.50 -17.28
C VAL A 222 -15.10 9.69 -17.32
N ARG A 223 -16.37 9.44 -17.66
CA ARG A 223 -17.44 10.46 -17.58
C ARG A 223 -17.81 10.73 -16.12
N VAL A 224 -17.72 12.00 -15.72
CA VAL A 224 -18.05 12.48 -14.35
C VAL A 224 -19.17 13.52 -14.42
N ASN A 225 -20.11 13.47 -13.48
CA ASN A 225 -21.22 14.43 -13.42
C ASN A 225 -20.76 15.75 -12.80
N TYR A 226 -20.66 16.80 -13.63
CA TYR A 226 -20.21 18.15 -13.26
C TYR A 226 -21.03 18.76 -12.11
N MET A 227 -22.36 18.76 -12.20
CA MET A 227 -23.23 19.33 -11.16
C MET A 227 -23.03 18.61 -9.81
N SER A 228 -22.84 17.30 -9.84
CA SER A 228 -22.51 16.48 -8.66
C SER A 228 -21.15 16.82 -8.05
N LEU A 229 -20.14 17.18 -8.85
CA LEU A 229 -18.83 17.62 -8.33
C LEU A 229 -18.97 18.98 -7.64
N MET A 230 -19.57 19.95 -8.33
CA MET A 230 -19.70 21.33 -7.87
C MET A 230 -20.59 21.41 -6.62
N ALA A 231 -21.83 20.91 -6.68
CA ALA A 231 -22.79 21.03 -5.59
C ALA A 231 -22.43 20.23 -4.33
N ARG A 232 -21.41 19.35 -4.39
CA ARG A 232 -20.90 18.57 -3.25
C ARG A 232 -19.42 18.83 -2.93
N ASN A 233 -18.78 19.82 -3.57
CA ASN A 233 -17.35 20.14 -3.39
C ASN A 233 -16.42 18.90 -3.47
N ILE A 234 -16.64 18.04 -4.47
CA ILE A 234 -15.89 16.78 -4.61
C ILE A 234 -14.50 17.03 -5.19
N THR A 235 -13.46 16.59 -4.51
CA THR A 235 -12.08 16.62 -5.02
C THR A 235 -11.81 15.41 -5.91
N VAL A 236 -11.19 15.61 -7.08
CA VAL A 236 -10.74 14.53 -7.97
C VAL A 236 -9.24 14.70 -8.24
N LYS A 237 -8.42 13.70 -7.88
CA LYS A 237 -6.97 13.68 -8.16
C LYS A 237 -6.61 12.50 -9.07
N GLY A 238 -6.00 12.79 -10.22
CA GLY A 238 -5.25 11.78 -10.97
C GLY A 238 -3.93 11.51 -10.25
N GLN A 239 -3.59 10.25 -9.98
CA GLN A 239 -2.36 9.86 -9.30
C GLN A 239 -1.62 8.83 -10.14
N HIS A 240 -0.62 9.30 -10.88
CA HIS A 240 0.30 8.40 -11.59
C HIS A 240 1.28 7.76 -10.60
N ILE A 241 1.79 6.56 -10.96
CA ILE A 241 2.70 5.75 -10.14
C ILE A 241 4.16 6.11 -10.40
N PHE A 242 4.50 6.49 -11.64
CA PHE A 242 5.86 6.83 -12.07
C PHE A 242 6.00 8.33 -12.31
N ILE A 243 7.17 8.89 -12.01
CA ILE A 243 7.48 10.31 -12.19
C ILE A 243 8.83 10.42 -12.94
N ARG A 244 9.08 11.55 -13.59
CA ARG A 244 9.93 11.65 -14.80
C ARG A 244 11.43 11.83 -14.51
#